data_AF-A0A2N0ZBN4-F1
#
_entry.id   AF-A0A2N0ZBN4-F1
#
_cell.length_a   1.000
_cell.length_b   1.000
_cell.length_c   1.000
_cell.angle_alpha   90.00
_cell.angle_beta   90.00
_cell.angle_gamma   90.00
#
_symmetry.space_group_name_H-M   'P 1'
#
loop_
_entity.id
_entity.type
_entity.pdbx_description
1 polymer ?
#
loop_
_entity_poly.entity_id
_entity_poly.type
_entity_poly.pdbx_seq_one_letter_code
_entity_poly.pdbx_strand_id
1 'polypeptide(L)'
;METTIRNAQIGIQYDQPNLKMKQPQADLRIQQPAADLKISHEASKLYIDQSEALADVDYKGTGRRVKEWAEQAQVTATEGIARRVSEGDAMMKIENGAGVIPQIAKQYSQSPIKSPSIGYLPKTHFRVNIDYDPGSVEVDVQRNDPIIDARINKPVIDHEYWRANVYLQEKESLSFELKNFNVDEYI
;
A
#
# COMPACT_ATOMS: atom_id res chain seq x y z
N MET A 1 -8.95 -110.48 24.71
CA MET A 1 -8.55 -109.23 25.41
C MET A 1 -8.61 -108.12 24.39
N GLU A 2 -9.49 -107.14 24.57
CA GLU A 2 -9.57 -105.97 23.69
C GLU A 2 -8.90 -104.79 24.38
N THR A 3 -8.11 -104.04 23.62
CA THR A 3 -7.34 -102.89 24.11
C THR A 3 -7.79 -101.64 23.35
N THR A 4 -8.24 -100.62 24.08
CA THR A 4 -8.51 -99.29 23.51
C THR A 4 -7.52 -98.30 24.08
N ILE A 5 -6.72 -97.68 23.19
CA ILE A 5 -5.77 -96.61 23.53
C ILE A 5 -6.35 -95.28 23.05
N ARG A 6 -6.31 -94.27 23.92
CA ARG A 6 -6.52 -92.86 23.53
C ARG A 6 -5.27 -92.07 23.86
N ASN A 7 -4.74 -91.35 22.86
CA ASN A 7 -3.57 -90.50 23.01
C ASN A 7 -3.93 -89.17 23.67
N ALA A 8 -2.96 -88.60 24.38
CA ALA A 8 -3.10 -87.26 24.93
C ALA A 8 -3.20 -86.20 23.83
N GLN A 9 -4.07 -85.21 24.03
CA GLN A 9 -4.18 -84.02 23.18
C GLN A 9 -3.77 -82.79 23.97
N ILE A 10 -2.94 -81.94 23.37
CA ILE A 10 -2.51 -80.68 23.97
C ILE A 10 -3.14 -79.53 23.18
N GLY A 11 -3.77 -78.61 23.90
CA GLY A 11 -4.27 -77.35 23.37
C GLY A 11 -3.29 -76.21 23.64
N ILE A 12 -3.29 -75.21 22.75
CA ILE A 12 -2.59 -73.94 22.96
C ILE A 12 -3.60 -72.81 22.79
N GLN A 13 -3.73 -71.97 23.80
CA GLN A 13 -4.51 -70.74 23.72
C GLN A 13 -3.57 -69.55 23.65
N TYR A 14 -3.68 -68.77 22.58
CA TYR A 14 -2.95 -67.52 22.41
C TYR A 14 -3.80 -66.34 22.89
N ASP A 15 -3.19 -65.48 23.70
CA ASP A 15 -3.71 -64.17 24.05
C ASP A 15 -2.91 -63.11 23.29
N GLN A 16 -3.56 -62.49 22.30
CA GLN A 16 -2.97 -61.45 21.47
C GLN A 16 -3.29 -60.08 22.09
N PRO A 17 -2.29 -59.38 22.65
CA PRO A 17 -2.49 -58.07 23.23
C PRO A 17 -2.71 -57.02 22.16
N ASN A 18 -3.50 -56.00 22.51
CA ASN A 18 -3.72 -54.84 21.64
C ASN A 18 -2.57 -53.84 21.79
N LEU A 19 -1.89 -53.53 20.68
CA LEU A 19 -0.88 -52.49 20.62
C LEU A 19 -1.55 -51.11 20.67
N LYS A 20 -1.23 -50.30 21.69
CA LYS A 20 -1.70 -48.92 21.78
C LYS A 20 -0.52 -47.98 21.49
N MET A 21 -0.60 -47.25 20.39
CA MET A 21 0.39 -46.25 20.03
C MET A 21 -0.24 -44.86 20.02
N LYS A 22 0.42 -43.90 20.66
CA LYS A 22 0.02 -42.49 20.67
C LYS A 22 1.17 -41.63 20.16
N GLN A 23 0.92 -40.80 19.16
CA GLN A 23 1.88 -39.81 18.66
C GLN A 23 1.50 -38.42 19.20
N PRO A 24 2.26 -37.87 20.17
CA PRO A 24 2.05 -36.49 20.61
C PRO A 24 2.38 -35.52 19.46
N GLN A 25 1.70 -34.38 19.42
CA GLN A 25 2.03 -33.30 18.48
C GLN A 25 3.41 -32.70 18.81
N ALA A 26 4.05 -32.11 17.81
CA ALA A 26 5.31 -31.39 18.01
C ALA A 26 5.07 -30.06 18.74
N ASP A 27 6.01 -29.67 19.59
CA ASP A 27 5.99 -28.35 20.22
C ASP A 27 6.58 -27.33 19.24
N LEU A 28 5.77 -26.36 18.84
CA LEU A 28 6.14 -25.32 17.89
C LEU A 28 6.25 -23.97 18.60
N ARG A 29 7.39 -23.30 18.45
CA ARG A 29 7.59 -21.91 18.83
C ARG A 29 7.91 -21.11 17.59
N ILE A 30 6.98 -20.24 17.18
CA ILE A 30 7.10 -19.38 16.01
C ILE A 30 7.22 -17.94 16.51
N GLN A 31 8.24 -17.22 16.05
CA GLN A 31 8.44 -15.81 16.33
C GLN A 31 8.62 -15.06 15.01
N GLN A 32 7.86 -13.98 14.79
CA GLN A 32 7.99 -13.10 13.63
C GLN A 32 8.61 -11.78 14.09
N PRO A 33 9.90 -11.52 13.83
CA PRO A 33 10.49 -10.22 14.06
C PRO A 33 9.79 -9.16 13.20
N ALA A 34 9.70 -7.93 13.72
CA ALA A 34 9.18 -6.79 12.96
C ALA A 34 10.10 -6.49 11.77
N ALA A 35 9.53 -5.96 10.69
CA ALA A 35 10.30 -5.49 9.54
C ALA A 35 11.05 -4.19 9.90
N ASP A 36 12.22 -3.99 9.31
CA ASP A 36 12.97 -2.75 9.43
C ASP A 36 12.46 -1.74 8.40
N LEU A 37 12.09 -0.56 8.88
CA LEU A 37 11.54 0.52 8.05
C LEU A 37 12.52 1.69 8.02
N LYS A 38 12.88 2.11 6.81
CA LYS A 38 13.63 3.35 6.59
C LYS A 38 12.79 4.29 5.74
N ILE A 39 12.39 5.40 6.35
CA ILE A 39 11.57 6.43 5.71
C ILE A 39 12.44 7.67 5.51
N SER A 40 12.62 8.08 4.26
CA SER A 40 13.26 9.33 3.88
C SER A 40 12.20 10.29 3.34
N HIS A 41 12.32 11.58 3.65
CA HIS A 41 11.42 12.59 3.12
C HIS A 41 12.19 13.83 2.67
N GLU A 42 11.79 14.37 1.52
CA GLU A 42 12.15 15.70 1.07
C GLU A 42 10.97 16.65 1.35
N ALA A 43 11.25 17.74 2.04
CA ALA A 43 10.22 18.71 2.42
C ALA A 43 9.64 19.42 1.18
N SER A 44 8.33 19.68 1.23
CA SER A 44 7.65 20.46 0.20
C SER A 44 8.11 21.92 0.17
N LYS A 45 8.04 22.54 -1.01
CA LYS A 45 8.41 23.93 -1.24
C LYS A 45 7.26 24.65 -1.93
N LEU A 46 6.97 25.87 -1.48
CA LEU A 46 5.94 26.72 -2.03
C LEU A 46 6.58 28.04 -2.48
N TYR A 47 6.48 28.32 -3.78
CA TYR A 47 6.97 29.53 -4.40
C TYR A 47 5.78 30.39 -4.81
N ILE A 48 5.70 31.61 -4.26
CA ILE A 48 4.64 32.57 -4.56
C ILE A 48 5.29 33.85 -5.09
N ASP A 49 5.04 34.17 -6.35
CA ASP A 49 5.43 35.44 -6.96
C ASP A 49 4.22 36.38 -7.08
N GLN A 50 4.28 37.50 -6.37
CA GLN A 50 3.23 38.52 -6.30
C GLN A 50 3.63 39.82 -7.02
N SER A 51 4.74 39.82 -7.77
CA SER A 51 5.31 41.03 -8.36
C SER A 51 4.32 41.77 -9.26
N GLU A 52 3.49 41.06 -10.04
CA GLU A 52 2.46 41.67 -10.90
C GLU A 52 1.24 42.18 -10.12
N ALA A 53 0.84 41.50 -9.05
CA ALA A 53 -0.24 41.94 -8.18
C ALA A 53 0.14 43.22 -7.43
N LEU A 54 1.40 43.31 -6.97
CA LEU A 54 1.95 44.51 -6.35
C LEU A 54 2.10 45.65 -7.36
N ALA A 55 2.51 45.36 -8.60
CA ALA A 55 2.58 46.37 -9.65
C ALA A 55 1.21 46.99 -9.98
N ASP A 56 0.10 46.23 -9.87
CA ASP A 56 -1.25 46.75 -10.09
C ASP A 56 -1.66 47.82 -9.08
N VAL A 57 -1.19 47.72 -7.83
CA VAL A 57 -1.42 48.73 -6.77
C VAL A 57 -0.34 49.80 -6.74
N ASP A 58 0.41 49.96 -7.83
CA ASP A 58 1.55 50.88 -7.98
C ASP A 58 2.71 50.62 -6.99
N TYR A 59 2.76 49.42 -6.41
CA TYR A 59 3.86 48.94 -5.58
C TYR A 59 4.91 48.23 -6.44
N LYS A 60 5.61 49.01 -7.27
CA LYS A 60 6.67 48.55 -8.19
C LYS A 60 8.03 49.15 -7.86
N GLY A 61 9.12 48.42 -8.16
CA GLY A 61 10.47 48.96 -8.01
C GLY A 61 10.74 50.15 -8.94
N THR A 62 11.66 51.04 -8.57
CA THR A 62 12.00 52.24 -9.34
C THR A 62 12.43 51.93 -10.78
N GLY A 63 13.23 50.87 -10.99
CA GLY A 63 13.68 50.47 -12.32
C GLY A 63 12.53 50.10 -13.26
N ARG A 64 11.55 49.32 -12.77
CA ARG A 64 10.33 48.99 -13.52
C ARG A 64 9.51 50.25 -13.82
N ARG A 65 9.38 51.14 -12.83
CA ARG A 65 8.68 52.41 -12.96
C ARG A 65 9.25 53.29 -14.08
N VAL A 66 10.57 53.45 -14.10
CA VAL A 66 11.29 54.23 -15.13
C VAL A 66 11.11 53.60 -16.51
N LYS A 67 11.19 52.27 -16.62
CA LYS A 67 11.00 51.56 -17.88
C LYS A 67 9.59 51.79 -18.45
N GLU A 68 8.55 51.58 -17.64
CA GLU A 68 7.16 51.80 -18.05
C GLU A 68 6.90 53.26 -18.45
N TRP A 69 7.50 54.23 -17.75
CA TRP A 69 7.40 55.64 -18.12
C TRP A 69 8.14 55.98 -19.41
N ALA A 70 9.29 55.36 -19.67
CA ALA A 70 10.02 55.54 -20.92
C ALA A 70 9.23 55.00 -22.11
N GLU A 71 8.63 53.81 -21.96
CA GLU A 71 7.73 53.22 -22.97
C GLU A 71 6.51 54.11 -23.22
N GLN A 72 5.86 54.58 -22.15
CA GLN A 72 4.73 55.51 -22.26
C GLN A 72 5.13 56.84 -22.92
N ALA A 73 6.30 57.39 -22.59
CA ALA A 73 6.80 58.63 -23.16
C ALA A 73 7.07 58.49 -24.67
N GLN A 74 7.56 57.33 -25.12
CA GLN A 74 7.76 57.07 -26.55
C GLN A 74 6.44 57.06 -27.33
N VAL A 75 5.41 56.40 -26.77
CA VAL A 75 4.06 56.38 -27.36
C VAL A 75 3.51 57.81 -27.42
N THR A 76 3.53 58.54 -26.31
CA THR A 76 3.02 59.92 -26.24
C THR A 76 3.78 60.88 -27.15
N ALA A 77 5.11 60.71 -27.31
CA ALA A 77 5.89 61.50 -28.25
C ALA A 77 5.46 61.24 -29.71
N THR A 78 5.26 59.96 -30.06
CA THR A 78 4.82 59.57 -31.41
C THR A 78 3.42 60.07 -31.71
N GLU A 79 2.48 59.92 -30.77
CA GLU A 79 1.13 60.50 -30.85
C GLU A 79 1.18 62.02 -31.01
N GLY A 80 2.06 62.70 -30.26
CA GLY A 80 2.27 64.13 -30.34
C GLY A 80 2.80 64.59 -31.70
N ILE A 81 3.72 63.83 -32.31
CA ILE A 81 4.23 64.08 -33.66
C ILE A 81 3.11 63.89 -34.68
N ALA A 82 2.42 62.74 -34.66
CA ALA A 82 1.32 62.45 -35.58
C ALA A 82 0.22 63.51 -35.52
N ARG A 83 -0.11 63.96 -34.31
CA ARG A 83 -1.06 65.05 -34.06
C ARG A 83 -0.61 66.36 -34.72
N ARG A 84 0.64 66.78 -34.51
CA ARG A 84 1.19 68.01 -35.12
C ARG A 84 1.24 67.94 -36.64
N VAL A 85 1.56 66.78 -37.21
CA VAL A 85 1.55 66.57 -38.67
C VAL A 85 0.13 66.75 -39.20
N SER A 86 -0.86 66.08 -38.59
CA SER A 86 -2.27 66.20 -38.99
C SER A 86 -2.80 67.63 -38.89
N GLU A 87 -2.48 68.35 -37.81
CA GLU A 87 -2.82 69.77 -37.66
C GLU A 87 -2.13 70.64 -38.73
N GLY A 88 -0.86 70.36 -39.04
CA GLY A 88 -0.11 71.03 -40.09
C GLY A 88 -0.73 70.83 -41.46
N ASP A 89 -1.10 69.60 -41.80
CA ASP A 89 -1.77 69.24 -43.07
C ASP A 89 -3.12 69.94 -43.22
N ALA A 90 -3.88 70.06 -42.12
CA ALA A 90 -5.13 70.83 -42.10
C ALA A 90 -4.88 72.33 -42.29
N MET A 91 -3.85 72.89 -41.62
CA MET A 91 -3.50 74.30 -41.74
C MET A 91 -2.98 74.68 -43.14
N MET A 92 -2.29 73.79 -43.84
CA MET A 92 -1.89 74.00 -45.24
C MET A 92 -3.07 74.13 -46.20
N LYS A 93 -4.27 73.66 -45.80
CA LYS A 93 -5.51 73.66 -46.58
C LYS A 93 -6.51 74.71 -46.09
N ILE A 94 -6.05 75.69 -45.30
CA ILE A 94 -6.90 76.68 -44.64
C ILE A 94 -7.68 77.56 -45.64
N GLU A 95 -7.15 77.73 -46.85
CA GLU A 95 -7.75 78.46 -47.97
C GLU A 95 -9.07 77.84 -48.46
N ASN A 96 -9.33 76.57 -48.15
CA ASN A 96 -10.59 75.89 -48.49
C ASN A 96 -11.77 76.33 -47.60
N GLY A 97 -11.61 77.38 -46.81
CA GLY A 97 -12.69 78.04 -46.05
C GLY A 97 -13.22 77.26 -44.85
N ALA A 98 -12.60 76.14 -44.48
CA ALA A 98 -13.12 75.18 -43.51
C ALA A 98 -12.94 75.58 -42.03
N GLY A 99 -12.39 76.76 -41.71
CA GLY A 99 -12.28 77.25 -40.33
C GLY A 99 -11.42 76.35 -39.41
N VAL A 100 -10.22 75.99 -39.86
CA VAL A 100 -9.31 75.03 -39.19
C VAL A 100 -8.89 75.49 -37.78
N ILE A 101 -8.58 76.78 -37.60
CA ILE A 101 -8.14 77.31 -36.30
C ILE A 101 -9.23 77.17 -35.22
N PRO A 102 -10.49 77.59 -35.45
CA PRO A 102 -11.59 77.33 -34.52
C PRO A 102 -11.82 75.84 -34.20
N GLN A 103 -11.62 74.94 -35.16
CA GLN A 103 -11.80 73.50 -34.95
C GLN A 103 -10.72 72.92 -34.02
N ILE A 104 -9.45 73.25 -34.28
CA ILE A 104 -8.32 72.89 -33.41
C ILE A 104 -8.56 73.47 -32.00
N ALA A 105 -8.93 74.75 -31.91
CA ALA A 105 -9.22 75.40 -30.64
C ALA A 105 -10.37 74.70 -29.88
N LYS A 106 -11.44 74.29 -30.57
CA LYS A 106 -12.57 73.57 -29.98
C LYS A 106 -12.18 72.17 -29.48
N GLN A 107 -11.30 71.48 -30.18
CA GLN A 107 -10.84 70.14 -29.80
C GLN A 107 -10.00 70.14 -28.51
N TYR A 108 -9.25 71.22 -28.26
CA TYR A 108 -8.36 71.35 -27.10
C TYR A 108 -8.88 72.28 -26.00
N SER A 109 -9.97 73.02 -26.22
CA SER A 109 -10.54 73.92 -25.20
C SER A 109 -11.26 73.17 -24.08
N GLN A 110 -11.58 71.89 -24.27
CA GLN A 110 -12.24 71.07 -23.27
C GLN A 110 -11.36 69.87 -22.92
N SER A 111 -11.10 69.69 -21.63
CA SER A 111 -10.58 68.41 -21.15
C SER A 111 -11.64 67.35 -21.37
N PRO A 112 -11.31 66.18 -21.92
CA PRO A 112 -12.27 65.09 -22.05
C PRO A 112 -12.84 64.75 -20.66
N ILE A 113 -14.16 64.58 -20.59
CA ILE A 113 -14.84 64.17 -19.36
C ILE A 113 -14.34 62.77 -19.02
N LYS A 114 -13.56 62.66 -17.95
CA LYS A 114 -13.14 61.37 -17.41
C LYS A 114 -14.29 60.79 -16.61
N SER A 115 -14.91 59.73 -17.11
CA SER A 115 -15.88 58.96 -16.33
C SER A 115 -15.13 58.15 -15.26
N PRO A 116 -15.51 58.24 -13.97
CA PRO A 116 -14.92 57.38 -12.95
C PRO A 116 -15.31 55.93 -13.23
N SER A 117 -14.33 55.07 -13.48
CA SER A 117 -14.52 53.63 -13.57
C SER A 117 -14.20 52.98 -12.22
N ILE A 118 -15.03 52.02 -11.80
CA ILE A 118 -14.71 51.15 -10.66
C ILE A 118 -13.83 50.02 -11.21
N GLY A 119 -12.59 49.95 -10.72
CA GLY A 119 -11.66 48.86 -11.01
C GLY A 119 -11.39 48.03 -9.75
N TYR A 120 -11.17 46.74 -9.93
CA TYR A 120 -10.72 45.84 -8.86
C TYR A 120 -9.20 45.77 -8.85
N LEU A 121 -8.61 45.73 -7.65
CA LEU A 121 -7.17 45.56 -7.44
C LEU A 121 -6.92 44.31 -6.57
N PRO A 122 -5.96 43.44 -6.94
CA PRO A 122 -5.28 43.38 -8.24
C PRO A 122 -6.27 43.14 -9.39
N LYS A 123 -5.90 43.52 -10.62
CA LYS A 123 -6.84 43.56 -11.76
C LYS A 123 -7.44 42.19 -12.08
N THR A 124 -6.72 41.12 -11.76
CA THR A 124 -7.19 39.74 -11.84
C THR A 124 -6.58 38.91 -10.73
N HIS A 125 -7.25 37.81 -10.36
CA HIS A 125 -6.73 36.82 -9.41
C HIS A 125 -5.52 36.03 -9.95
N PHE A 126 -5.28 36.07 -11.26
CA PHE A 126 -4.13 35.44 -11.92
C PHE A 126 -2.84 36.29 -11.89
N ARG A 127 -2.83 37.40 -11.13
CA ARG A 127 -1.64 38.26 -10.93
C ARG A 127 -0.64 37.70 -9.93
N VAL A 128 -0.98 36.59 -9.27
CA VAL A 128 -0.10 35.85 -8.35
C VAL A 128 0.23 34.52 -8.99
N ASN A 129 1.52 34.26 -9.21
CA ASN A 129 1.99 32.96 -9.68
C ASN A 129 2.31 32.08 -8.47
N ILE A 130 1.75 30.87 -8.46
CA ILE A 130 1.93 29.90 -7.39
C ILE A 130 2.51 28.64 -7.99
N ASP A 131 3.70 28.27 -7.55
CA ASP A 131 4.38 27.02 -7.90
C ASP A 131 4.59 26.21 -6.60
N TYR A 132 4.22 24.94 -6.65
CA TYR A 132 4.24 24.04 -5.51
C TYR A 132 4.96 22.76 -5.85
N ASP A 133 6.06 22.54 -5.15
CA ASP A 133 6.80 21.29 -5.15
C ASP A 133 6.35 20.46 -3.94
N PRO A 134 5.63 19.35 -4.13
CA PRO A 134 5.17 18.51 -3.03
C PRO A 134 6.30 17.81 -2.26
N GLY A 135 7.54 17.86 -2.75
CA GLY A 135 8.64 17.06 -2.22
C GLY A 135 8.44 15.57 -2.53
N SER A 136 9.13 14.71 -1.78
CA SER A 136 9.11 13.27 -2.01
C SER A 136 9.16 12.48 -0.70
N VAL A 137 8.60 11.28 -0.71
CA VAL A 137 8.72 10.32 0.40
C VAL A 137 9.16 8.99 -0.17
N GLU A 138 10.25 8.47 0.36
CA GLU A 138 10.80 7.17 0.00
C GLU A 138 10.70 6.25 1.21
N VAL A 139 10.08 5.08 1.01
CA VAL A 139 9.89 4.08 2.06
C VAL A 139 10.57 2.79 1.63
N ASP A 140 11.64 2.45 2.35
CA ASP A 140 12.34 1.19 2.20
C ASP A 140 11.91 0.24 3.34
N VAL A 141 11.55 -0.99 2.96
CA VAL A 141 10.99 -2.00 3.86
C VAL A 141 11.80 -3.29 3.74
N GLN A 142 12.61 -3.56 4.76
CA GLN A 142 13.35 -4.82 4.86
C GLN A 142 12.57 -5.81 5.72
N ARG A 143 12.12 -6.91 5.09
CA ARG A 143 11.40 -7.98 5.78
C ARG A 143 12.36 -8.89 6.53
N ASN A 144 12.00 -9.24 7.75
CA ASN A 144 12.72 -10.21 8.55
C ASN A 144 11.99 -11.56 8.53
N ASP A 145 12.73 -12.66 8.35
CA ASP A 145 12.16 -14.00 8.26
C ASP A 145 11.63 -14.49 9.62
N PRO A 146 10.58 -15.33 9.63
CA PRO A 146 10.09 -15.96 10.86
C PRO A 146 11.12 -16.95 11.41
N ILE A 147 11.32 -16.89 12.72
CA ILE A 147 12.12 -17.86 13.48
C ILE A 147 11.18 -18.97 13.95
N ILE A 148 11.40 -20.20 13.46
CA ILE A 148 10.55 -21.36 13.75
C ILE A 148 11.39 -22.42 14.46
N ASP A 149 11.11 -22.63 15.74
CA ASP A 149 11.67 -23.72 16.53
C ASP A 149 10.63 -24.85 16.64
N ALA A 150 10.94 -26.01 16.07
CA ALA A 150 10.08 -27.19 16.13
C ALA A 150 10.75 -28.33 16.92
N ARG A 151 10.09 -28.81 17.98
CA ARG A 151 10.54 -29.96 18.76
C ARG A 151 9.61 -31.14 18.53
N ILE A 152 10.15 -32.18 17.89
CA ILE A 152 9.40 -33.38 17.54
C ILE A 152 9.30 -34.28 18.77
N ASN A 153 8.07 -34.60 19.18
CA ASN A 153 7.80 -35.53 20.25
C ASN A 153 7.77 -36.97 19.71
N LYS A 154 8.40 -37.92 20.41
CA LYS A 154 8.45 -39.33 19.99
C LYS A 154 7.11 -40.05 20.24
N PRO A 155 6.76 -41.06 19.44
CA PRO A 155 5.57 -41.87 19.71
C PRO A 155 5.74 -42.62 21.03
N VAL A 156 4.66 -42.67 21.81
CA VAL A 156 4.55 -43.47 23.02
C VAL A 156 3.83 -44.76 22.65
N ILE A 157 4.51 -45.88 22.85
CA ILE A 157 4.00 -47.22 22.54
C ILE A 157 3.79 -47.95 23.86
N ASP A 158 2.55 -48.37 24.08
CA ASP A 158 2.15 -49.21 25.20
C ASP A 158 1.69 -50.56 24.65
N HIS A 159 2.28 -51.63 25.16
CA HIS A 159 1.97 -52.99 24.75
C HIS A 159 2.12 -53.96 25.92
N GLU A 160 1.22 -54.93 25.96
CA GLU A 160 1.38 -56.13 26.77
C GLU A 160 2.11 -57.21 25.95
N TYR A 161 2.69 -58.19 26.64
CA TYR A 161 3.38 -59.30 25.98
C TYR A 161 2.40 -60.38 25.53
N TRP A 162 2.70 -61.02 24.41
CA TRP A 162 1.96 -62.19 23.95
C TRP A 162 2.05 -63.30 25.00
N ARG A 163 0.92 -63.94 25.29
CA ARG A 163 0.88 -65.11 26.18
C ARG A 163 0.36 -66.31 25.41
N ALA A 164 1.05 -67.43 25.57
CA ALA A 164 0.62 -68.72 25.05
C ALA A 164 0.45 -69.66 26.24
N ASN A 165 -0.78 -70.07 26.51
CA ASN A 165 -1.10 -71.01 27.57
C ASN A 165 -1.25 -72.39 26.95
N VAL A 166 -0.33 -73.30 27.31
CA VAL A 166 -0.35 -74.68 26.85
C VAL A 166 -0.98 -75.55 27.93
N TYR A 167 -2.00 -76.33 27.57
CA TYR A 167 -2.71 -77.17 28.52
C TYR A 167 -3.07 -78.54 27.92
N LEU A 168 -3.20 -79.54 28.79
CA LEU A 168 -3.64 -80.88 28.39
C LEU A 168 -5.15 -80.86 28.18
N GLN A 169 -5.58 -80.99 26.93
CA GLN A 169 -6.99 -80.96 26.54
C GLN A 169 -7.65 -82.32 26.75
N GLU A 170 -6.96 -83.41 26.43
CA GLU A 170 -7.41 -84.76 26.71
C GLU A 170 -6.23 -85.56 27.28
N LYS A 171 -6.45 -86.23 28.42
CA LYS A 171 -5.43 -87.08 29.03
C LYS A 171 -5.41 -88.45 28.37
N GLU A 172 -4.23 -88.98 28.16
CA GLU A 172 -4.04 -90.33 27.66
C GLU A 172 -4.73 -91.36 28.56
N SER A 173 -5.38 -92.34 27.95
CA SER A 173 -6.01 -93.44 28.69
C SER A 173 -5.86 -94.75 27.95
N LEU A 174 -5.74 -95.81 28.75
CA LEU A 174 -5.59 -97.17 28.27
C LEU A 174 -6.53 -98.05 29.07
N SER A 175 -7.49 -98.65 28.36
CA SER A 175 -8.45 -99.57 28.96
C SER A 175 -8.31 -100.96 28.35
N PHE A 176 -8.36 -101.96 29.22
CA PHE A 176 -8.30 -103.37 28.85
C PHE A 176 -9.54 -104.07 29.37
N GLU A 177 -10.22 -104.79 28.49
CA GLU A 177 -11.36 -105.61 28.87
C GLU A 177 -11.00 -107.10 28.70
N LEU A 178 -11.09 -107.84 29.81
CA LEU A 178 -10.92 -109.29 29.85
C LEU A 178 -12.28 -109.95 29.69
N LYS A 179 -12.58 -110.45 28.49
CA LYS A 179 -13.77 -111.26 28.22
C LYS A 179 -13.53 -112.72 28.66
N ASN A 180 -14.51 -113.30 29.35
CA ASN A 180 -14.59 -114.69 29.84
C ASN A 180 -13.61 -115.08 30.95
N PHE A 181 -13.69 -114.40 32.09
CA PHE A 181 -12.96 -114.80 33.30
C PHE A 181 -13.88 -115.66 34.19
N ASN A 182 -13.64 -116.97 34.27
CA ASN A 182 -14.28 -117.86 35.24
C ASN A 182 -13.33 -118.07 36.42
N VAL A 183 -13.81 -117.77 37.62
CA VAL A 183 -13.10 -118.02 38.88
C VAL A 183 -13.63 -119.33 39.46
N ASP A 184 -12.77 -120.35 39.54
CA ASP A 184 -13.09 -121.56 40.30
C ASP A 184 -12.81 -121.29 41.79
N GLU A 185 -13.87 -121.26 42.60
CA GLU A 185 -13.80 -121.12 44.04
C GLU A 185 -13.55 -122.51 44.66
N TYR A 186 -12.39 -122.71 45.30
CA TYR A 186 -12.08 -123.95 46.04
C TYR A 186 -12.14 -123.65 47.55
N ILE A 187 -13.25 -124.08 48.17
CA ILE A 187 -13.65 -124.19 49.59
C ILE A 187 -12.90 -123.33 50.62
#